data_AF-A0A1C0VW44-F1
#
_entry.id   AF-A0A1C0VW44-F1
#
_cell.length_a   1.000
_cell.length_b   1.000
_cell.length_c   1.000
_cell.angle_alpha   90.00
_cell.angle_beta   90.00
_cell.angle_gamma   90.00
#
_symmetry.space_group_name_H-M   'P 1'
#
loop_
_entity.id
_entity.type
_entity.pdbx_description
1 polymer ?
#
loop_
_entity_poly.entity_id
_entity_poly.type
_entity_poly.pdbx_seq_one_letter_code
_entity_poly.pdbx_strand_id
1 'polypeptide(L)' 'MSEMISDKAARIWLEIWQELTNDSEEFPQLQIPLRLLNAAVNYRETRGDRRALLELPIEERNILIQLLEIERSRDNN' A
#
# COMPACT_ATOMS: atom_id res chain seq x y z
N MET A 1 -22.43 1.17 -2.12
CA MET A 1 -20.97 1.41 -2.13
C MET A 1 -20.61 2.06 -0.81
N SER A 2 -19.90 1.50 0.14
CA SER A 2 -19.39 0.17 0.47
C SER A 2 -19.61 0.09 1.98
N GLU A 3 -19.94 -1.06 2.57
CA GLU A 3 -19.59 -1.23 3.99
C GLU A 3 -18.10 -0.90 4.08
N MET A 4 -17.72 0.10 4.88
CA MET A 4 -16.32 0.42 5.09
C MET A 4 -15.69 -0.86 5.62
N ILE A 5 -14.96 -1.58 4.76
CA ILE A 5 -14.11 -2.69 5.20
C ILE A 5 -13.29 -2.10 6.34
N SER A 6 -13.36 -2.66 7.54
CA SER A 6 -12.60 -2.13 8.68
C SER A 6 -11.10 -2.19 8.41
N ASP A 7 -10.31 -1.33 9.06
CA ASP A 7 -8.84 -1.35 8.91
C ASP A 7 -8.29 -2.74 9.26
N LYS A 8 -8.88 -3.34 10.30
CA LYS A 8 -8.62 -4.73 10.69
C LYS A 8 -8.87 -5.73 9.56
N ALA A 9 -9.97 -5.62 8.82
CA ALA A 9 -10.25 -6.53 7.72
C ALA A 9 -9.27 -6.34 6.54
N ALA A 10 -8.84 -5.11 6.26
CA ALA A 10 -7.80 -4.86 5.25
C ALA A 10 -6.44 -5.44 5.65
N ARG A 11 -6.07 -5.32 6.92
CA ARG A 11 -4.85 -5.93 7.49
C ARG A 11 -4.88 -7.45 7.39
N ILE A 12 -5.98 -8.09 7.79
CA ILE A 12 -6.15 -9.55 7.71
C ILE A 12 -5.98 -10.04 6.26
N TRP A 13 -6.59 -9.34 5.29
CA TRP A 13 -6.42 -9.70 3.89
C TRP A 13 -4.97 -9.58 3.43
N LEU A 14 -4.25 -8.53 3.83
CA LEU A 14 -2.82 -8.41 3.52
C LEU A 14 -2.01 -9.57 4.11
N GLU A 15 -2.24 -9.94 5.37
CA GLU A 15 -1.54 -11.04 6.05
C GLU A 15 -1.77 -12.38 5.33
N ILE A 16 -3.01 -12.67 4.92
CA ILE A 16 -3.34 -13.87 4.14
C ILE A 16 -2.55 -13.92 2.83
N TRP A 17 -2.51 -12.80 2.09
CA TRP A 17 -1.77 -12.74 0.84
C TRP A 17 -0.26 -12.86 1.04
N GLN A 18 0.28 -12.25 2.10
CA GLN A 18 1.68 -12.42 2.48
C GLN A 18 2.00 -13.86 2.84
N GLU A 19 1.14 -14.56 3.60
CA GLU A 19 1.33 -15.98 3.93
C GLU A 19 1.34 -16.85 2.67
N LEU A 20 0.36 -16.67 1.76
CA LEU A 20 0.27 -17.43 0.52
C LEU A 20 1.45 -17.20 -0.45
N THR A 21 2.16 -16.08 -0.30
CA THR A 21 3.25 -15.67 -1.20
C THR A 21 4.63 -15.66 -0.51
N ASN A 22 4.69 -15.85 0.81
CA ASN A 22 5.95 -15.89 1.55
C ASN A 22 6.75 -17.15 1.24
N ASP A 23 6.08 -18.24 0.87
CA ASP A 23 6.74 -19.45 0.33
C ASP A 23 7.23 -19.23 -1.12
N SER A 24 6.96 -18.09 -1.75
CA SER A 24 7.17 -17.91 -3.18
C SER A 24 8.53 -17.28 -3.50
N GLU A 25 9.57 -18.11 -3.55
CA GLU A 25 10.53 -18.00 -4.66
C GLU A 25 9.84 -18.26 -6.01
N GLU A 26 8.69 -18.93 -5.98
CA GLU A 26 7.90 -19.38 -7.12
C GLU A 26 7.18 -18.25 -7.88
N PHE A 27 6.86 -17.12 -7.24
CA PHE A 27 6.08 -16.03 -7.84
C PHE A 27 6.66 -14.63 -7.55
N PRO A 28 7.90 -14.32 -8.00
CA PRO A 28 8.56 -13.04 -7.75
C PRO A 28 7.76 -11.83 -8.27
N GLN A 29 6.90 -12.03 -9.28
CA GLN A 29 6.02 -10.99 -9.82
C GLN A 29 5.01 -10.43 -8.82
N LEU A 30 4.69 -11.16 -7.73
CA LEU A 30 3.74 -10.71 -6.72
C LEU A 30 4.36 -9.75 -5.69
N GLN A 31 5.69 -9.65 -5.64
CA GLN A 31 6.38 -8.80 -4.67
C GLN A 31 6.03 -7.31 -4.82
N ILE A 32 5.91 -6.82 -6.06
CA ILE A 32 5.53 -5.41 -6.31
C ILE A 32 4.09 -5.13 -5.84
N PRO A 33 3.06 -5.89 -6.29
CA PRO A 33 1.69 -5.73 -5.78
C PRO A 33 1.58 -5.78 -4.24
N LEU A 34 2.30 -6.68 -3.58
CA LEU A 34 2.25 -6.84 -2.12
C LEU A 34 2.84 -5.63 -1.38
N ARG A 35 3.94 -5.05 -1.87
CA ARG A 35 4.49 -3.81 -1.31
C ARG A 35 3.51 -2.65 -1.45
N LEU A 36 2.92 -2.49 -2.63
CA LEU A 36 1.91 -1.47 -2.88
C LEU A 36 0.71 -1.63 -1.95
N LEU A 37 0.21 -2.87 -1.80
CA LEU A 37 -0.91 -3.17 -0.91
C LEU A 37 -0.58 -2.87 0.56
N ASN A 38 0.59 -3.29 1.03
CA ASN A 38 1.05 -3.02 2.39
C ASN A 38 1.13 -1.51 2.67
N ALA A 39 1.72 -0.73 1.76
CA ALA A 39 1.80 0.72 1.91
C ALA A 39 0.42 1.38 1.91
N ALA A 40 -0.52 0.91 1.07
CA ALA A 40 -1.89 1.42 1.05
C ALA A 40 -2.65 1.10 2.35
N VAL A 41 -2.50 -0.10 2.90
CA VAL A 41 -3.08 -0.47 4.21
C VAL A 41 -2.51 0.40 5.32
N ASN A 42 -1.19 0.58 5.37
CA ASN A 42 -0.52 1.44 6.35
C ASN A 42 -0.98 2.90 6.24
N TYR A 43 -1.06 3.44 5.02
CA TYR A 43 -1.56 4.80 4.78
C TYR A 43 -2.98 4.98 5.33
N ARG A 44 -3.83 3.96 5.16
CA ARG A 44 -5.21 3.99 5.65
C ARG A 44 -5.28 3.92 7.17
N GLU A 45 -4.58 2.98 7.79
CA GLU A 45 -4.51 2.81 9.25
C GLU A 45 -3.95 4.06 9.96
N THR A 46 -3.00 4.73 9.32
CA THR A 46 -2.39 5.97 9.83
C THR A 46 -3.19 7.24 9.48
N ARG A 47 -4.42 7.09 8.98
CA ARG A 47 -5.33 8.19 8.62
C ARG A 47 -4.73 9.17 7.62
N GLY A 48 -3.99 8.63 6.66
CA GLY A 48 -3.40 9.39 5.56
C GLY A 48 -2.00 9.94 5.83
N ASP A 49 -1.24 9.38 6.79
CA ASP A 49 0.16 9.76 6.98
C ASP A 49 0.99 9.35 5.76
N ARG A 50 1.49 10.35 5.03
CA ARG A 50 2.31 10.17 3.83
C ARG A 50 3.63 9.46 4.12
N ARG A 51 4.09 9.42 5.38
CA ARG A 51 5.27 8.66 5.79
C ARG A 51 5.15 7.18 5.47
N ALA A 52 3.93 6.63 5.48
CA ALA A 52 3.65 5.25 5.08
C ALA A 52 4.07 4.93 3.63
N LEU A 53 4.21 5.95 2.78
CA LEU A 53 4.60 5.79 1.37
C LEU A 53 6.11 5.98 1.14
N LEU A 54 6.87 6.43 2.15
CA LEU A 54 8.30 6.75 1.99
C LEU A 54 9.19 5.52 1.87
N GLU A 55 8.71 4.39 2.38
CA GLU A 55 9.39 3.08 2.29
C GLU A 55 9.32 2.47 0.87
N LEU A 56 8.51 3.04 -0.03
CA LEU A 56 8.40 2.56 -1.40
C LEU A 56 9.46 3.17 -2.32
N PRO A 57 9.96 2.40 -3.31
CA PRO A 57 10.67 2.95 -4.47
C PRO A 57 9.89 4.08 -5.13
N ILE A 58 10.58 5.03 -5.77
CA ILE A 58 9.96 6.24 -6.34
C ILE A 58 8.87 5.90 -7.36
N GLU A 59 9.07 4.87 -8.18
CA GLU A 59 8.12 4.40 -9.18
C GLU A 59 6.84 3.89 -8.52
N GLU A 60 6.96 3.01 -7.52
CA GLU A 60 5.84 2.45 -6.76
C GLU A 60 5.09 3.53 -5.97
N ARG A 61 5.83 4.43 -5.34
CA ARG A 61 5.26 5.57 -4.62
C ARG A 61 4.44 6.46 -5.56
N ASN A 62 4.91 6.71 -6.78
CA ASN A 62 4.19 7.52 -7.76
C ASN A 62 2.86 6.89 -8.19
N ILE A 63 2.80 5.55 -8.26
CA ILE A 63 1.56 4.82 -8.54
C ILE A 63 0.55 5.09 -7.42
N LEU A 64 0.94 4.90 -6.16
CA LEU A 64 0.01 5.12 -5.04
C LEU A 64 -0.39 6.58 -4.87
N ILE A 65 0.51 7.54 -5.10
CA ILE A 65 0.16 8.97 -5.06
C ILE A 65 -0.95 9.30 -6.05
N GLN A 66 -0.86 8.77 -7.28
CA GLN A 66 -1.89 8.96 -8.30
C GLN A 66 -3.20 8.26 -7.92
N LEU A 67 -3.12 7.02 -7.44
CA LEU A 67 -4.29 6.22 -7.06
C LEU A 67 -5.05 6.79 -5.86
N LEU A 68 -4.32 7.32 -4.88
CA LEU A 68 -4.87 7.89 -3.65
C LEU A 68 -5.25 9.37 -3.81
N GLU A 69 -5.13 9.92 -5.03
CA GLU A 69 -5.38 11.33 -5.35
C GLU A 69 -4.67 12.30 -4.39
N ILE A 70 -3.50 11.89 -3.91
CA ILE A 70 -2.69 12.72 -3.01
C ILE A 70 -2.09 13.82 -3.88
N GLU A 71 -2.55 15.06 -3.70
CA GLU A 71 -1.88 16.21 -4.29
C GLU A 71 -0.40 16.12 -3.90
N ARG A 72 0.49 15.95 -4.89
CA ARG A 72 1.91 16.23 -4.68
C ARG A 72 1.92 17.63 -4.14
N SER A 73 2.31 17.79 -2.87
CA SER A 73 2.51 19.12 -2.32
C SER A 73 3.39 19.83 -3.32
N ARG A 74 2.90 20.93 -3.88
CA ARG A 74 3.77 21.88 -4.56
C ARG A 74 4.71 22.34 -3.45
N ASP A 75 5.85 21.69 -3.34
CA ASP A 75 6.98 22.20 -2.59
C ASP A 75 7.48 23.40 -3.40
N ASN A 76 6.78 24.52 -3.22
CA ASN A 76 7.27 25.84 -3.56
C ASN A 76 8.27 26.20 -2.46
N ASN A 77 9.56 26.01 -2.74
CA ASN A 77 10.59 26.98 -2.38
C ASN A 77 11.82 26.81 -3.30
#